data_AF-A0A6A4T1P5-F1
#
_entry.id   AF-A0A6A4T1P5-F1
#
_cell.length_a   1.000
_cell.length_b   1.000
_cell.length_c   1.000
_cell.angle_alpha   90.00
_cell.angle_beta   90.00
_cell.angle_gamma   90.00
#
_symmetry.space_group_name_H-M   'P 1'
#
loop_
_entity.id
_entity.type
_entity.pdbx_description
1 polymer ?
#
loop_
_entity_poly.entity_id
_entity_poly.type
_entity_poly.pdbx_seq_one_letter_code
_entity_poly.pdbx_strand_id
1 'polypeptide(L)' 'MTNLTDACVEDLCAAVRASKTLKNLELRNNSLTDTSVPALIQVMEDSSNMLEMNLKYNDISEEVFDMLSECDKMRF' A
#
# COMPACT_ATOMS: atom_id res chain seq x y z
N MET A 1 -11.98 -6.29 8.76
CA MET A 1 -11.20 -5.23 9.42
C MET A 1 -10.15 -5.94 10.27
N THR A 2 -8.89 -5.81 9.87
CA THR A 2 -7.74 -6.51 10.48
C THR A 2 -6.91 -5.59 11.39
N ASN A 3 -7.30 -4.31 11.50
CA ASN A 3 -6.62 -3.28 12.31
C ASN A 3 -5.13 -3.15 11.99
N LEU A 4 -4.77 -3.26 10.70
CA LEU A 4 -3.42 -2.93 10.26
C LEU A 4 -3.20 -1.42 10.42
N THR A 5 -2.04 -1.04 10.92
CA THR A 5 -1.64 0.35 11.18
C THR A 5 -0.28 0.61 10.56
N ASP A 6 0.16 1.86 10.56
CA ASP A 6 1.48 2.24 10.01
C ASP A 6 2.64 1.42 10.62
N ALA A 7 2.47 0.94 11.85
CA ALA A 7 3.45 0.11 12.56
C ALA A 7 3.80 -1.20 11.84
N CYS A 8 2.92 -1.76 11.00
CA CYS A 8 3.19 -3.00 10.27
C CYS A 8 3.62 -2.79 8.81
N VAL A 9 3.73 -1.55 8.35
CA VAL A 9 4.00 -1.25 6.92
C VAL A 9 5.36 -1.77 6.48
N GLU A 10 6.39 -1.66 7.31
CA GLU A 10 7.71 -2.19 6.98
C GLU A 10 7.72 -3.71 6.81
N ASP A 11 7.07 -4.43 7.73
CA ASP A 11 6.92 -5.89 7.65
C ASP A 11 6.11 -6.31 6.42
N LEU A 12 5.05 -5.56 6.11
CA LEU A 12 4.23 -5.76 4.92
C LEU A 12 5.06 -5.56 3.65
N CYS A 13 5.82 -4.47 3.56
CA CYS A 13 6.68 -4.20 2.41
C CYS A 13 7.77 -5.27 2.25
N ALA A 14 8.35 -5.75 3.35
CA ALA A 14 9.30 -6.87 3.32
C ALA A 14 8.66 -8.15 2.76
N ALA A 15 7.44 -8.47 3.18
CA ALA A 15 6.69 -9.63 2.70
C ALA A 15 6.34 -9.51 1.20
N VAL A 16 5.94 -8.32 0.74
CA VAL A 16 5.64 -8.07 -0.68
C VAL A 16 6.89 -8.24 -1.55
N ARG A 17 8.04 -7.66 -1.16
CA ARG A 17 9.31 -7.82 -1.91
C ARG A 17 9.80 -9.26 -1.96
N ALA A 18 9.59 -10.01 -0.87
CA ALA A 18 9.95 -11.42 -0.79
C ALA A 18 9.06 -12.29 -1.70
N SER A 19 7.81 -11.88 -1.92
CA SER A 19 6.89 -12.60 -2.79
C SER A 19 7.24 -12.41 -4.27
N LYS A 20 7.32 -13.52 -5.00
CA LYS A 20 7.54 -13.53 -6.46
C LYS A 20 6.26 -13.83 -7.25
N THR A 21 5.14 -14.03 -6.56
CA THR A 21 3.87 -14.46 -7.16
C THR A 21 2.69 -13.60 -6.75
N LEU A 22 2.82 -12.76 -5.72
CA LEU A 22 1.76 -11.86 -5.30
C LEU A 22 1.52 -10.81 -6.39
N LYS A 23 0.26 -10.70 -6.80
CA LYS A 23 -0.20 -9.77 -7.84
C LYS A 23 -1.15 -8.70 -7.29
N ASN A 24 -1.97 -9.06 -6.31
CA ASN A 24 -3.00 -8.19 -5.75
C ASN A 24 -2.92 -8.25 -4.24
N LEU A 25 -2.98 -7.09 -3.58
CA LEU A 25 -3.00 -6.98 -2.12
C LEU A 25 -4.17 -6.09 -1.67
N GLU A 26 -5.05 -6.67 -0.86
CA GLU A 26 -6.22 -5.98 -0.30
C GLU A 26 -5.90 -5.47 1.11
N LEU A 27 -5.76 -4.15 1.25
CA LEU A 27 -5.55 -3.46 2.53
C LEU A 27 -6.75 -2.57 2.90
N ARG A 28 -7.87 -2.73 2.19
CA ARG A 28 -9.08 -1.95 2.45
C ARG A 28 -9.62 -2.15 3.87
N ASN A 29 -10.22 -1.11 4.45
CA ASN A 29 -10.81 -1.16 5.80
C ASN A 29 -9.78 -1.52 6.90
N ASN A 30 -8.69 -0.75 6.95
CA ASN A 30 -7.68 -0.76 8.01
C ASN A 30 -7.44 0.68 8.50
N SER A 31 -6.36 0.92 9.26
CA SER A 31 -6.02 2.19 9.89
C SER A 31 -4.63 2.66 9.46
N LEU A 32 -4.33 2.51 8.16
CA LEU A 32 -3.14 3.11 7.54
C LEU A 32 -3.38 4.61 7.36
N THR A 33 -2.33 5.40 7.57
CA THR A 33 -2.38 6.86 7.39
C THR A 33 -1.44 7.30 6.29
N ASP A 34 -1.38 8.61 6.04
CA ASP A 34 -0.42 9.26 5.14
C ASP A 34 1.03 8.85 5.41
N THR A 35 1.36 8.50 6.65
CA THR A 35 2.68 8.00 7.06
C THR A 35 3.10 6.75 6.29
N SER A 36 2.15 5.89 5.93
CA SER A 36 2.42 4.64 5.20
C SER A 36 2.69 4.85 3.71
N VAL A 37 2.15 5.91 3.12
CA VAL A 37 2.05 6.09 1.67
C VAL A 37 3.39 6.01 0.94
N PRO A 38 4.46 6.71 1.37
CA PRO A 38 5.75 6.64 0.67
C PRO A 38 6.33 5.23 0.59
N ALA A 39 6.24 4.46 1.69
CA ALA A 39 6.75 3.09 1.74
C ALA A 39 5.92 2.14 0.85
N LEU A 40 4.61 2.35 0.79
CA LEU A 40 3.70 1.58 -0.04
C LEU A 40 3.91 1.85 -1.54
N ILE A 41 4.13 3.10 -1.94
CA ILE A 41 4.49 3.47 -3.32
C ILE A 41 5.80 2.80 -3.70
N GLN A 42 6.84 2.97 -2.88
CA GLN A 42 8.16 2.39 -3.15
C GLN A 42 8.09 0.88 -3.34
N VAL A 43 7.34 0.16 -2.50
CA VAL A 43 7.25 -1.30 -2.66
C VAL A 43 6.51 -1.72 -3.93
N MET A 44 5.54 -0.92 -4.40
CA MET A 44 4.82 -1.19 -5.65
C MET A 44 5.70 -0.96 -6.89
N GLU A 45 6.65 -0.03 -6.81
CA GLU A 45 7.67 0.20 -7.83
C GLU A 45 8.74 -0.91 -7.83
N ASP A 46 9.22 -1.30 -6.64
CA ASP A 46 10.21 -2.36 -6.45
C ASP A 46 9.69 -3.75 -6.90
N SER A 47 8.37 -3.95 -6.81
CA SER A 47 7.74 -5.26 -7.00
C SER A 47 7.06 -5.37 -8.36
N SER A 48 7.83 -5.78 -9.37
CA SER A 48 7.35 -5.89 -10.76
C SER A 48 6.16 -6.84 -10.98
N ASN A 49 5.97 -7.84 -10.10
CA ASN A 49 4.84 -8.77 -10.17
C ASN A 49 3.52 -8.18 -9.64
N MET A 50 3.58 -7.12 -8.83
CA MET A 50 2.41 -6.47 -8.28
C MET A 50 1.67 -5.71 -9.38
N LEU A 51 0.36 -5.96 -9.43
CA LEU A 51 -0.59 -5.36 -10.36
C LEU A 51 -1.54 -4.39 -9.65
N GLU A 52 -1.91 -4.68 -8.40
CA GLU A 52 -2.82 -3.81 -7.65
C GLU A 52 -2.59 -3.86 -6.13
N MET A 53 -2.69 -2.70 -5.49
CA MET A 53 -2.82 -2.57 -4.04
C MET A 53 -4.01 -1.68 -3.70
N ASN A 54 -4.93 -2.20 -2.89
CA ASN A 54 -6.17 -1.51 -2.53
C ASN A 54 -6.12 -0.97 -1.10
N LEU A 55 -6.06 0.36 -0.98
CA LEU A 55 -5.99 1.18 0.23
C LEU A 55 -7.33 1.83 0.61
N LYS A 56 -8.42 1.58 -0.14
CA LYS A 56 -9.73 2.21 0.15
C LYS A 56 -10.19 1.99 1.58
N TYR A 57 -10.86 3.00 2.15
CA TYR A 57 -11.35 2.95 3.53
C TYR A 57 -10.20 2.74 4.54
N ASN A 58 -9.12 3.51 4.40
CA ASN A 58 -8.11 3.75 5.43
C ASN A 58 -8.16 5.22 5.86
N ASP A 59 -7.35 5.61 6.84
CA ASP A 59 -7.27 6.97 7.36
C ASP A 59 -6.24 7.82 6.58
N ILE A 60 -6.24 7.68 5.25
CA ILE A 60 -5.38 8.41 4.31
C ILE A 60 -6.12 9.69 3.88
N SER A 61 -5.47 10.84 4.02
CA SER A 61 -6.01 12.14 3.67
C SER A 61 -5.82 12.47 2.18
N GLU A 62 -6.55 13.47 1.69
CA GLU A 62 -6.41 13.94 0.31
C GLU A 62 -5.06 14.62 0.03
N GLU A 63 -4.29 15.00 1.06
CA GLU A 63 -2.99 15.68 0.92
C GLU A 63 -1.96 14.82 0.18
N VAL A 64 -2.11 13.49 0.23
CA VAL A 64 -1.18 12.54 -0.39
C VAL A 64 -1.72 11.90 -1.68
N PHE A 65 -2.86 12.35 -2.19
CA PHE A 65 -3.48 11.76 -3.39
C PHE A 65 -2.67 12.00 -4.66
N ASP A 66 -1.99 13.14 -4.77
CA ASP A 66 -1.09 13.41 -5.90
C ASP A 66 0.04 12.37 -5.94
N MET A 67 0.66 12.06 -4.79
CA MET A 67 1.69 11.02 -4.68
C MET A 67 1.14 9.63 -5.02
N LEU A 68 -0.04 9.26 -4.50
CA LEU A 68 -0.66 7.97 -4.83
C LEU A 68 -1.04 7.85 -6.31
N SER A 69 -1.37 8.97 -6.96
CA SER A 69 -1.71 9.04 -8.39
C SER A 69 -0.49 8.86 -9.29
N GLU A 70 0.74 9.01 -8.79
CA GLU A 70 1.95 8.65 -9.53
C GLU A 70 2.08 7.12 -9.73
N CYS A 71 1.35 6.32 -8.94
CA CYS A 71 1.35 4.86 -9.03
C CYS A 71 -0.03 4.33 -9.47
N ASP A 72 -0.20 4.08 -10.77
CA ASP A 72 -1.46 3.59 -11.39
C ASP A 72 -2.00 2.27 -10.83
N LYS A 73 -1.16 1.54 -10.08
CA LYS A 73 -1.47 0.26 -9.43
C LYS A 73 -2.14 0.43 -8.06
N MET A 74 -2.25 1.65 -7.55
CA MET A 74 -2.91 1.94 -6.28
C MET A 74 -4.42 2.17 -6.48
N ARG A 75 -5.22 1.72 -5.51
CA ARG A 75 -6.65 2.07 -5.39
C ARG A 75 -6.86 2.68 -4.02
N PHE A 76 -7.34 3.92 -3.96
CA PHE A 76 -7.54 4.67 -2.72
C PHE A 76 -8.89 5.39 -2.77
#